data_AF-J9FE70-F1
#
_entry.id   AF-J9FE70-F1
#
_cell.length_a   1.000
_cell.length_b   1.000
_cell.length_c   1.000
_cell.angle_alpha   90.00
_cell.angle_beta   90.00
_cell.angle_gamma   90.00
#
_symmetry.space_group_name_H-M   'P 1'
#
loop_
_entity.id
_entity.type
_entity.pdbx_description
1 polymer ?
#
loop_
_entity_poly.entity_id
_entity_poly.type
_entity_poly.pdbx_seq_one_letter_code
_entity_poly.pdbx_strand_id
1 'polypeptide(L)'
;MMESRIKALREELERHNYNYYVLSAPTISDFEFDKMMRELQDLEAAHPEFADPDSPTMRVGSDISKEFAQVKHKYPMLSLGNTYSEDEIRDFYNRVSRSLNEPFDIVAELKYDGTSISLTYENGRLVRAVTRGDGTKGDDVTANV
;
A
#
# COMPACT_ATOMS: atom_id res chain seq x y z
N MET A 1 -9.20 13.77 27.54
CA MET A 1 -9.97 14.86 26.90
C MET A 1 -9.34 15.30 25.58
N MET A 2 -8.02 15.57 25.53
CA MET A 2 -7.35 15.90 24.25
C MET A 2 -6.89 14.67 23.45
N GLU A 3 -6.26 13.70 24.11
CA GLU A 3 -5.88 12.41 23.49
C GLU A 3 -7.06 11.74 22.75
N SER A 4 -8.24 11.75 23.38
CA SER A 4 -9.46 11.20 22.80
C SER A 4 -9.91 11.94 21.54
N ARG A 5 -9.71 13.27 21.47
CA ARG A 5 -10.02 14.08 20.28
C ARG A 5 -9.04 13.80 19.14
N ILE A 6 -7.75 13.75 19.44
CA ILE A 6 -6.70 13.38 18.47
C ILE A 6 -6.99 12.00 17.90
N LYS A 7 -7.25 11.01 18.75
CA LYS A 7 -7.58 9.65 18.33
C LYS A 7 -8.84 9.61 17.45
N ALA A 8 -9.91 10.30 17.86
CA ALA A 8 -11.15 10.36 17.08
C ALA A 8 -10.93 11.02 15.70
N LEU A 9 -10.16 12.12 15.63
CA LEU A 9 -9.83 12.78 14.36
C LEU A 9 -9.02 11.87 13.44
N ARG A 10 -8.04 11.13 13.98
CA ARG A 10 -7.27 10.13 13.21
C ARG A 10 -8.19 9.06 12.63
N GLU A 11 -9.03 8.45 13.47
CA GLU A 11 -9.98 7.41 13.04
C GLU A 11 -10.97 7.93 11.98
N GLU A 12 -11.42 9.17 12.12
CA GLU A 12 -12.36 9.78 11.18
C GLU A 12 -11.70 10.10 9.84
N LEU A 13 -10.50 10.71 9.84
CA LEU A 13 -9.72 10.98 8.64
C LEU A 13 -9.34 9.70 7.91
N GLU A 14 -8.94 8.63 8.62
CA GLU A 14 -8.66 7.34 8.00
C GLU A 14 -9.90 6.72 7.35
N ARG A 15 -11.07 6.83 7.98
CA ARG A 15 -12.33 6.39 7.39
C ARG A 15 -12.65 7.16 6.11
N HIS A 16 -12.42 8.47 6.09
CA HIS A 16 -12.60 9.28 4.89
C HIS A 16 -11.59 8.94 3.79
N ASN A 17 -10.32 8.71 4.14
CA ASN A 17 -9.31 8.21 3.21
C ASN A 17 -9.71 6.86 2.60
N TYR A 18 -10.20 5.92 3.40
CA TYR A 18 -10.67 4.63 2.92
C TYR A 18 -11.85 4.79 1.94
N ASN A 19 -12.84 5.62 2.29
CA ASN A 19 -13.98 5.90 1.43
C ASN A 19 -13.54 6.54 0.10
N TYR A 20 -12.59 7.46 0.14
CA TYR A 20 -12.08 8.15 -1.04
C TYR A 20 -11.21 7.23 -1.92
N TYR A 21 -10.15 6.64 -1.38
CA TYR A 21 -9.14 5.91 -2.14
C TYR A 21 -9.50 4.44 -2.42
N VAL A 22 -10.25 3.78 -1.53
CA VAL A 22 -10.56 2.34 -1.66
C VAL A 22 -11.96 2.12 -2.21
N LEU A 23 -12.96 2.81 -1.66
CA LEU A 23 -14.36 2.63 -2.10
C LEU A 23 -14.75 3.53 -3.28
N SER A 24 -13.93 4.54 -3.61
CA SER A 24 -14.29 5.58 -4.58
C SER A 24 -15.65 6.24 -4.30
N ALA A 25 -15.99 6.38 -3.02
CA ALA A 25 -17.28 6.85 -2.52
C ALA A 25 -17.08 7.89 -1.40
N PRO A 26 -16.55 9.09 -1.71
CA PRO A 26 -16.28 10.11 -0.70
C PRO A 26 -17.56 10.54 0.02
N THR A 27 -17.48 10.65 1.35
CA THR A 27 -18.63 11.00 2.21
C THR A 27 -18.62 12.46 2.68
N ILE A 28 -17.52 13.17 2.46
CA ILE A 28 -17.35 14.59 2.79
C ILE A 28 -16.64 15.30 1.64
N SER A 29 -16.70 16.62 1.62
CA SER A 29 -15.96 17.45 0.66
C SER A 29 -14.48 17.59 1.00
N ASP A 30 -13.66 17.91 0.00
CA ASP A 30 -12.22 18.18 0.20
C ASP A 30 -11.99 19.30 1.23
N PHE A 31 -12.85 20.33 1.24
CA PHE A 31 -12.77 21.43 2.21
C PHE A 31 -12.99 20.97 3.67
N GLU A 32 -13.96 20.07 3.89
CA GLU A 32 -14.22 19.50 5.21
C GLU A 32 -13.05 18.62 5.67
N PHE A 33 -12.52 17.81 4.75
CA PHE A 33 -11.34 16.99 5.00
C PHE A 33 -10.12 17.83 5.38
N ASP A 34 -9.81 18.87 4.60
CA ASP A 34 -8.68 19.78 4.84
C ASP A 34 -8.80 20.49 6.20
N LYS A 35 -10.01 20.88 6.58
CA LYS A 35 -10.27 21.49 7.89
C LYS A 35 -9.97 20.52 9.04
N MET A 36 -10.40 19.27 8.91
CA MET A 36 -10.13 18.22 9.92
C MET A 36 -8.64 17.87 9.97
N MET A 37 -7.98 17.79 8.83
CA MET A 37 -6.54 17.54 8.73
C MET A 37 -5.75 18.66 9.44
N ARG A 38 -6.12 19.92 9.20
CA ARG A 38 -5.49 21.06 9.88
C ARG A 38 -5.73 21.06 11.39
N GLU A 39 -6.94 20.75 11.83
CA GLU A 39 -7.24 20.60 13.26
C GLU A 39 -6.36 19.51 13.90
N LEU A 40 -6.19 18.36 13.24
CA LEU A 40 -5.32 17.30 13.73
C LEU A 40 -3.85 17.75 13.79
N GLN A 41 -3.35 18.43 12.76
CA GLN A 41 -1.99 18.99 12.74
C GLN A 41 -1.73 19.94 13.90
N ASP A 42 -2.65 20.87 14.15
CA ASP A 42 -2.52 21.85 15.24
C ASP A 42 -2.53 21.16 16.61
N LEU A 43 -3.38 20.15 16.80
CA LEU A 43 -3.47 19.39 18.03
C LEU A 43 -2.22 18.53 18.29
N GLU A 44 -1.68 17.87 17.27
CA GLU A 44 -0.45 17.08 17.39
C GLU A 44 0.78 17.95 17.64
N ALA A 45 0.84 19.14 17.02
CA ALA A 45 1.90 20.11 17.29
C ALA A 45 1.84 20.65 18.73
N ALA A 46 0.63 20.88 19.26
CA ALA A 46 0.43 21.33 20.64
C ALA A 46 0.65 20.22 21.69
N HIS A 47 0.50 18.95 21.29
CA HIS A 47 0.63 17.78 22.17
C HIS A 47 1.58 16.70 21.61
N PRO A 48 2.89 16.97 21.59
CA PRO A 48 3.89 16.02 21.08
C PRO A 48 3.89 14.67 21.79
N GLU A 49 3.39 14.60 23.03
CA GLU A 49 3.24 13.37 23.80
C GLU A 49 2.31 12.33 23.13
N PHE A 50 1.46 12.75 22.20
CA PHE A 50 0.54 11.87 21.46
C PHE A 50 0.97 11.61 20.03
N ALA A 51 2.21 11.98 19.64
CA ALA A 51 2.74 11.72 18.31
C ALA A 51 2.59 10.23 17.92
N ASP A 52 2.07 9.97 16.73
CA ASP A 52 1.93 8.61 16.18
C ASP A 52 2.45 8.63 14.74
N PRO A 53 3.46 7.80 14.41
CA PRO A 53 3.99 7.69 13.05
C PRO A 53 2.94 7.33 12.00
N ASP A 54 1.86 6.65 12.41
CA ASP A 54 0.76 6.25 11.52
C ASP A 54 -0.32 7.34 11.38
N SER A 55 -0.14 8.51 11.99
CA SER A 55 -1.10 9.60 11.87
C SER A 55 -1.25 10.06 10.40
N PRO A 56 -2.47 10.38 9.93
CA PRO A 56 -2.70 10.94 8.60
C PRO A 56 -1.83 12.16 8.26
N THR A 57 -1.40 12.91 9.27
CA THR A 57 -0.55 14.11 9.14
C THR A 57 0.90 13.78 8.75
N MET A 58 1.36 12.55 9.01
CA MET A 58 2.74 12.11 8.78
C MET A 58 2.99 11.55 7.38
N ARG A 59 1.94 11.31 6.58
CA ARG A 59 2.05 10.68 5.25
C ARG A 59 2.73 11.54 4.18
N VAL A 60 2.83 12.85 4.37
CA VAL A 60 3.47 13.76 3.41
C VAL A 60 4.87 14.12 3.91
N GLY A 61 5.87 13.33 3.53
CA GLY A 61 7.26 13.59 3.89
C GLY A 61 7.82 14.85 3.20
N SER A 62 8.28 15.83 3.99
CA SER A 62 8.92 17.05 3.49
C SER A 62 10.38 16.86 3.04
N ASP A 63 11.03 15.78 3.48
CA ASP A 63 12.48 15.59 3.35
C ASP A 63 12.83 14.19 2.80
N ILE A 64 12.35 13.89 1.58
CA ILE A 64 12.67 12.63 0.90
C ILE A 64 14.15 12.66 0.49
N SER A 65 14.99 11.99 1.27
CA SER A 65 16.36 11.68 0.90
C SER A 65 16.39 10.95 -0.45
N LYS A 66 17.30 11.33 -1.35
CA LYS A 66 17.45 10.72 -2.68
C LYS A 66 18.21 9.39 -2.67
N GLU A 67 18.70 8.97 -1.51
CA GLU A 67 19.44 7.73 -1.35
C GLU A 67 18.53 6.67 -0.73
N PHE A 68 18.35 5.57 -1.45
CA PHE A 68 17.58 4.42 -0.97
C PHE A 68 18.52 3.31 -0.51
N ALA A 69 18.24 2.76 0.66
CA ALA A 69 18.95 1.59 1.15
C ALA A 69 18.48 0.33 0.40
N GLN A 70 19.42 -0.51 -0.05
CA GLN A 70 19.06 -1.80 -0.63
C GLN A 70 18.71 -2.82 0.46
N VAL A 71 17.55 -3.45 0.30
CA VAL A 71 17.02 -4.46 1.22
C VAL A 71 16.79 -5.75 0.47
N LYS A 72 17.23 -6.86 1.07
CA LYS A 72 16.94 -8.20 0.57
C LYS A 72 15.49 -8.57 0.84
N HIS A 73 14.79 -9.07 -0.16
CA HIS A 73 13.44 -9.59 0.00
C HIS A 73 13.45 -10.85 0.87
N LYS A 74 12.49 -10.95 1.80
CA LYS A 74 12.29 -12.15 2.62
C LYS A 74 11.93 -13.36 1.75
N TYR A 75 11.09 -13.13 0.74
CA TYR A 75 10.74 -14.09 -0.29
C TYR A 75 11.04 -13.48 -1.66
N PRO A 76 11.68 -14.20 -2.59
CA PRO A 76 11.94 -13.69 -3.93
C PRO A 76 10.65 -13.26 -4.63
N MET A 77 10.66 -12.07 -5.23
CA MET A 77 9.57 -11.59 -6.08
C MET A 77 9.73 -12.15 -7.50
N LEU A 78 8.82 -13.03 -7.89
CA LEU A 78 8.85 -13.71 -9.20
C LEU A 78 8.46 -12.77 -10.34
N SER A 79 8.81 -13.18 -11.56
CA SER A 79 8.26 -12.61 -12.79
C SER A 79 7.23 -13.56 -13.39
N LEU A 80 6.30 -13.00 -14.17
CA LEU A 80 5.36 -13.78 -14.97
C LEU A 80 5.92 -13.99 -16.38
N GLY A 81 5.65 -15.17 -16.95
CA GLY A 81 5.83 -15.39 -18.38
C GLY A 81 4.78 -14.60 -19.18
N ASN A 82 5.15 -14.14 -20.36
CA ASN A 82 4.25 -13.44 -21.26
C ASN A 82 3.74 -14.38 -22.36
N THR A 83 2.57 -14.06 -22.91
CA THR A 83 2.00 -14.72 -24.08
C THR A 83 1.21 -13.70 -24.89
N TYR A 84 1.08 -13.95 -26.19
CA TYR A 84 0.34 -13.12 -27.13
C TYR A 84 -0.67 -13.93 -27.95
N SER A 85 -0.86 -15.22 -27.63
CA SER A 85 -1.76 -16.10 -28.36
C SER A 85 -2.69 -16.85 -27.41
N GLU A 86 -3.92 -17.07 -27.89
CA GLU A 86 -4.91 -17.85 -27.16
C GLU A 86 -4.48 -19.32 -27.03
N ASP A 87 -3.80 -19.86 -28.04
CA ASP A 87 -3.31 -21.24 -28.05
C ASP A 87 -2.27 -21.50 -26.95
N GLU A 88 -1.34 -20.57 -26.73
CA GLU A 88 -0.36 -20.67 -25.63
C GLU A 88 -1.04 -20.66 -24.25
N ILE A 89 -2.14 -19.92 -24.09
CA ILE A 89 -2.95 -19.93 -22.86
C ILE A 89 -3.65 -21.29 -22.69
N ARG A 90 -4.22 -21.85 -23.77
CA ARG A 90 -4.83 -23.20 -23.75
C ARG A 90 -3.80 -24.26 -23.40
N ASP A 91 -2.60 -24.18 -23.95
CA ASP A 91 -1.50 -25.09 -23.65
C ASP A 91 -1.04 -24.99 -22.20
N PHE A 92 -0.95 -23.77 -21.66
CA PHE A 92 -0.71 -23.55 -20.23
C PHE A 92 -1.79 -24.23 -19.38
N TYR A 93 -3.07 -24.01 -19.67
CA TYR A 93 -4.19 -24.62 -18.93
C TYR A 93 -4.10 -26.14 -18.96
N ASN A 94 -3.94 -26.73 -20.15
CA ASN A 94 -3.85 -28.17 -20.34
C ASN A 94 -2.68 -28.79 -19.57
N ARG A 95 -1.52 -28.12 -19.57
CA ARG A 95 -0.33 -28.57 -18.84
C ARG A 95 -0.56 -28.56 -17.32
N VAL A 96 -1.19 -27.52 -16.79
CA VAL A 96 -1.49 -27.42 -15.35
C VAL A 96 -2.55 -28.43 -14.95
N SER A 97 -3.66 -28.54 -15.69
CA SER A 97 -4.73 -29.50 -15.38
C SER A 97 -4.24 -30.96 -15.43
N ARG A 98 -3.39 -31.32 -16.41
CA ARG A 98 -2.73 -32.64 -16.44
C ARG A 98 -1.84 -32.89 -15.22
N SER A 99 -1.16 -31.86 -14.72
CA SER A 99 -0.26 -31.97 -13.56
C SER A 99 -1.03 -32.11 -12.25
N LEU A 100 -2.18 -31.45 -12.14
CA LEU A 100 -3.08 -31.53 -10.98
C LEU A 100 -4.00 -32.77 -11.01
N ASN A 101 -4.22 -33.32 -12.21
CA ASN A 101 -5.18 -34.40 -12.48
C ASN A 101 -6.64 -34.03 -12.13
N GLU A 102 -6.98 -32.75 -12.24
CA GLU A 102 -8.32 -32.22 -12.03
C GLU A 102 -8.50 -30.88 -12.79
N PRO A 103 -9.74 -30.44 -13.05
CA PRO A 103 -10.03 -29.08 -13.49
C PRO A 103 -9.71 -28.07 -12.38
N PHE A 104 -9.37 -26.84 -12.78
CA PHE A 104 -9.12 -25.74 -11.85
C PHE A 104 -9.67 -24.43 -12.39
N ASP A 105 -9.95 -23.50 -11.48
CA ASP A 105 -10.41 -22.15 -11.79
C ASP A 105 -9.22 -21.21 -11.99
N ILE A 106 -9.38 -20.26 -12.92
CA ILE A 106 -8.41 -19.18 -13.15
C ILE A 106 -9.00 -17.87 -12.65
N VAL A 107 -8.24 -17.15 -11.83
CA VAL A 107 -8.50 -15.75 -11.53
C VAL A 107 -7.79 -14.90 -12.58
N ALA A 108 -8.56 -14.11 -13.32
CA ALA A 108 -8.04 -13.18 -14.32
C ALA A 108 -8.03 -11.76 -13.74
N GLU A 109 -6.85 -11.16 -13.65
CA GLU A 109 -6.64 -9.80 -13.17
C GLU A 109 -6.06 -8.92 -14.29
N LEU A 110 -6.37 -7.63 -14.26
CA LEU A 110 -5.77 -6.67 -15.19
C LEU A 110 -4.30 -6.49 -14.83
N LYS A 111 -3.42 -6.60 -15.84
CA LYS A 111 -1.99 -6.32 -15.67
C LYS A 111 -1.76 -4.81 -15.67
N TYR A 112 -1.56 -4.23 -14.49
CA TYR A 112 -1.14 -2.83 -14.37
C TYR A 112 0.29 -2.65 -14.90
N ASP A 113 0.48 -1.60 -15.69
CA ASP A 113 1.81 -1.19 -16.18
C ASP A 113 2.42 -0.18 -15.20
N GLY A 114 3.04 -0.72 -14.16
CA GLY A 114 3.60 0.06 -13.05
C GLY A 114 4.82 -0.63 -12.43
N THR A 115 5.21 -0.14 -11.25
CA THR A 115 6.34 -0.72 -10.50
C THR A 115 5.83 -1.68 -9.43
N SER A 116 6.35 -2.91 -9.43
CA SER A 116 6.05 -3.89 -8.38
C SER A 116 6.70 -3.48 -7.05
N ILE A 117 5.95 -3.62 -5.96
CA ILE A 117 6.37 -3.27 -4.60
C ILE A 117 5.98 -4.38 -3.61
N SER A 118 6.78 -4.56 -2.57
CA SER A 118 6.49 -5.44 -1.43
C SER A 118 6.25 -4.60 -0.19
N LEU A 119 5.11 -4.82 0.47
CA LEU A 119 4.73 -4.14 1.71
C LEU A 119 4.73 -5.14 2.87
N THR A 120 5.45 -4.82 3.94
CA THR A 120 5.47 -5.62 5.18
C THR A 120 4.68 -4.89 6.25
N TYR A 121 3.70 -5.58 6.82
CA TYR A 121 2.90 -5.09 7.93
C TYR A 121 3.14 -5.94 9.17
N GLU A 122 3.29 -5.29 10.32
CA GLU A 122 3.35 -5.93 11.63
C GLU A 122 2.25 -5.35 12.52
N ASN A 123 1.40 -6.21 13.09
CA ASN A 123 0.25 -5.78 13.89
C ASN A 123 -0.65 -4.75 13.18
N GLY A 124 -0.77 -4.85 11.84
CA GLY A 124 -1.56 -3.94 11.01
C GLY A 124 -0.87 -2.61 10.66
N ARG A 125 0.35 -2.37 11.13
CA ARG A 125 1.13 -1.16 10.83
C ARG A 125 2.15 -1.42 9.73
N LEU A 126 2.30 -0.49 8.79
CA LEU A 126 3.30 -0.58 7.73
C LEU A 126 4.69 -0.40 8.35
N VAL A 127 5.55 -1.41 8.22
CA VAL A 127 6.93 -1.32 8.74
C VAL A 127 7.97 -1.23 7.63
N ARG A 128 7.63 -1.64 6.41
CA ARG A 128 8.53 -1.56 5.26
C ARG A 128 7.81 -1.60 3.92
N ALA A 129 8.24 -0.77 2.98
CA ALA A 129 7.94 -0.88 1.57
C ALA A 129 9.23 -1.02 0.76
N VAL A 130 9.34 -2.05 -0.09
CA VAL A 130 10.55 -2.32 -0.89
C VAL A 130 10.17 -2.47 -2.36
N THR A 131 10.87 -1.79 -3.26
CA THR A 131 10.70 -2.00 -4.70
C THR A 131 11.08 -3.42 -5.10
N ARG A 132 10.60 -3.92 -6.24
CA ARG A 132 10.99 -5.26 -6.71
C ARG A 132 12.49 -5.39 -6.94
N GLY A 133 13.13 -4.36 -7.51
CA GLY A 133 14.52 -4.42 -7.95
C GLY A 133 14.78 -5.62 -8.88
N ASP A 134 15.76 -6.44 -8.53
CA ASP A 134 16.11 -7.66 -9.29
C ASP A 134 15.23 -8.89 -8.93
N GLY A 135 14.31 -8.73 -7.98
CA GLY A 135 13.46 -9.81 -7.46
C GLY A 135 14.03 -10.49 -6.21
N THR A 136 15.31 -10.31 -5.91
CA THR A 136 15.96 -10.80 -4.67
C THR A 136 16.29 -9.67 -3.69
N LYS A 137 16.53 -8.47 -4.21
CA LYS A 137 16.71 -7.23 -3.46
C LYS A 137 16.08 -6.06 -4.21
N GLY A 138 15.69 -5.04 -3.46
CA GLY A 138 15.20 -3.77 -3.99
C GLY A 138 15.50 -2.63 -3.04
N ASP A 139 14.94 -1.47 -3.36
CA ASP A 139 15.18 -0.22 -2.65
C ASP A 139 14.09 -0.02 -1.58
N ASP A 140 14.50 0.33 -0.35
CA ASP A 140 13.58 0.70 0.72
C ASP A 140 12.96 2.07 0.41
N VAL A 141 11.68 2.05 0.07
CA VAL A 141 10.87 3.22 -0.29
C VAL A 141 9.75 3.45 0.73
N THR A 142 9.93 2.99 1.98
CA THR A 142 8.91 3.08 3.04
C THR A 142 8.42 4.51 3.26
N ALA A 143 9.30 5.51 3.16
CA ALA A 143 8.93 6.92 3.32
C ALA A 143 8.12 7.49 2.14
N ASN A 144 8.05 6.78 1.01
CA ASN A 144 7.36 7.21 -0.21
C ASN A 144 5.95 6.59 -0.36
N VAL A 145 5.59 5.65 0.51
CA VAL A 145 4.35 4.84 0.45
C VAL A 145 3.45 5.19 1.62
#